data_AF-A0ABD7N5T9-F1
#
_entry.id   AF-A0ABD7N5T9-F1
#
_cell.length_a   1.000
_cell.length_b   1.000
_cell.length_c   1.000
_cell.angle_alpha   90.00
_cell.angle_beta   90.00
_cell.angle_gamma   90.00
#
_symmetry.space_group_name_H-M   'P 1'
#
loop_
_entity.id
_entity.type
_entity.pdbx_description
1 polymer ?
#
loop_
_entity_poly.entity_id
_entity_poly.type
_entity_poly.pdbx_seq_one_letter_code
_entity_poly.pdbx_strand_id
1 'polypeptide(L)'
;MTDITELAQRMKTAAEKLDADQWQTRKGFSGIEVIVKGSLEKGHGCVSFQPVAADMADTKTARAIALFSPANVLALVEALEKAQQRIDELESRTVTAEKLQESANRAGLTAGWNLGLDNNNDGFNKCLAAHAAGIKVEAE
;
A
#
# COMPACT_ATOMS: atom_id res chain seq x y z
N MET A 1 -9.95 4.45 18.37
CA MET A 1 -9.67 4.28 16.93
C MET A 1 -8.72 3.11 16.85
N THR A 2 -9.16 1.96 16.35
CA THR A 2 -8.28 0.78 16.24
C THR A 2 -7.15 1.14 15.27
N ASP A 3 -5.90 0.91 15.67
CA ASP A 3 -4.77 1.12 14.77
C ASP A 3 -4.92 0.16 13.58
N ILE A 4 -5.09 0.72 12.38
CA ILE A 4 -5.33 -0.04 11.15
C ILE A 4 -4.18 -1.03 10.88
N THR A 5 -2.99 -0.71 11.36
CA THR A 5 -1.78 -1.53 11.26
C THR A 5 -1.88 -2.76 12.15
N GLU A 6 -2.37 -2.61 13.39
CA GLU A 6 -2.57 -3.72 14.31
C GLU A 6 -3.64 -4.68 13.80
N LEU A 7 -4.74 -4.14 13.24
CA LEU A 7 -5.78 -4.95 12.62
C LEU A 7 -5.23 -5.72 11.42
N ALA A 8 -4.46 -5.08 10.54
CA ALA A 8 -3.86 -5.73 9.38
C ALA A 8 -2.95 -6.89 9.78
N GLN A 9 -2.09 -6.71 10.80
CA GLN A 9 -1.21 -7.78 11.29
C GLN A 9 -1.98 -8.94 11.92
N ARG A 10 -3.04 -8.64 12.68
CA ARG A 10 -3.92 -9.68 13.25
C ARG A 10 -4.64 -10.46 12.16
N MET A 11 -5.13 -9.79 11.12
CA MET A 11 -5.79 -10.42 9.98
C MET A 11 -4.81 -11.27 9.16
N LYS A 12 -3.58 -10.79 8.94
CA LYS A 12 -2.50 -11.54 8.29
C LYS A 12 -2.16 -12.81 9.05
N THR A 13 -1.91 -12.69 10.36
CA THR A 13 -1.62 -13.84 11.24
C THR A 13 -2.76 -14.86 11.23
N ALA A 14 -4.02 -14.40 11.24
CA ALA A 14 -5.18 -15.30 11.17
C ALA A 14 -5.28 -16.00 9.81
N ALA A 15 -4.99 -15.29 8.71
CA ALA A 15 -5.00 -15.85 7.36
C ALA A 15 -3.88 -16.87 7.14
N GLU A 16 -2.67 -16.61 7.64
CA GLU A 16 -1.54 -17.54 7.59
C GLU A 16 -1.83 -18.83 8.37
N LYS A 17 -2.48 -18.74 9.54
CA LYS A 17 -2.90 -19.90 10.35
C LYS A 17 -3.96 -20.78 9.67
N LEU A 18 -4.72 -20.23 8.73
CA LEU A 18 -5.78 -20.94 8.02
C LEU A 18 -5.29 -21.60 6.71
N ASP A 19 -3.97 -21.56 6.45
CA ASP A 19 -3.31 -22.00 5.22
C ASP A 19 -4.04 -21.49 3.97
N ALA A 20 -3.67 -20.28 3.53
CA ALA A 20 -4.45 -19.50 2.56
C ALA A 20 -4.65 -20.17 1.20
N ASP A 21 -3.85 -21.17 0.86
CA ASP A 21 -3.96 -21.97 -0.35
C ASP A 21 -4.95 -23.13 -0.23
N GLN A 22 -5.48 -23.42 0.96
CA GLN A 22 -6.36 -24.55 1.23
C GLN A 22 -7.84 -24.27 0.96
N TRP A 23 -8.24 -23.06 0.58
CA TRP A 23 -9.66 -22.72 0.42
C TRP A 23 -10.03 -22.62 -1.06
N GLN A 24 -11.09 -23.33 -1.47
CA GLN A 24 -11.60 -23.34 -2.83
C GLN A 24 -13.10 -23.06 -2.83
N THR A 25 -13.55 -22.20 -3.74
CA THR A 25 -14.99 -21.97 -3.95
C THR A 25 -15.51 -22.87 -5.06
N ARG A 26 -16.75 -23.34 -4.90
CA ARG A 26 -17.45 -24.17 -5.88
C ARG A 26 -18.90 -23.75 -5.98
N LYS A 27 -19.48 -23.94 -7.16
CA LYS A 27 -20.93 -23.93 -7.36
C LYS A 27 -21.49 -25.33 -7.07
N GLY A 28 -22.07 -25.49 -5.90
CA GLY A 28 -22.76 -26.69 -5.44
C GLY A 28 -24.24 -26.69 -5.80
N PHE A 29 -24.95 -27.70 -5.29
CA PHE A 29 -26.39 -27.87 -5.56
C PHE A 29 -27.24 -26.82 -4.83
N SER A 30 -26.76 -26.35 -3.66
CA SER A 30 -27.40 -25.37 -2.79
C SER A 30 -26.93 -23.93 -3.03
N GLY A 31 -25.94 -23.70 -3.90
CA GLY A 31 -25.38 -22.37 -4.17
C GLY A 31 -23.85 -22.34 -4.22
N ILE A 32 -23.26 -21.31 -3.64
CA ILE A 32 -21.79 -21.22 -3.50
C ILE A 32 -21.39 -21.95 -2.22
N GLU A 33 -20.45 -22.88 -2.35
CA GLU A 33 -19.87 -23.65 -1.25
C GLU A 33 -18.38 -23.33 -1.16
N VAL A 34 -17.85 -23.25 0.06
CA VAL A 34 -16.42 -23.08 0.33
C VAL A 34 -15.90 -24.40 0.88
N ILE A 35 -14.98 -25.01 0.15
CA ILE A 35 -14.45 -26.34 0.44
C ILE A 35 -12.93 -26.28 0.62
N VAL A 36 -12.37 -27.28 1.30
CA VAL A 36 -10.92 -27.46 1.35
C VAL A 36 -10.44 -27.85 -0.05
N LYS A 37 -9.42 -27.17 -0.57
CA LYS A 37 -8.82 -27.39 -1.88
C LYS A 37 -8.33 -28.83 -1.98
N GLY A 38 -8.63 -29.50 -3.09
CA GLY A 38 -8.26 -30.90 -3.30
C GLY A 38 -9.13 -31.92 -2.58
N SER A 39 -10.06 -31.50 -1.69
CA SER A 39 -11.00 -32.44 -1.03
C SER A 39 -12.13 -32.93 -1.94
N LEU A 40 -12.26 -32.36 -3.14
CA LEU A 40 -13.34 -32.70 -4.06
C LEU A 40 -13.08 -34.05 -4.74
N GLU A 41 -13.89 -35.04 -4.40
CA GLU A 41 -13.88 -36.36 -5.02
C GLU A 41 -15.19 -36.58 -5.77
N LYS A 42 -15.09 -37.06 -7.02
CA LYS A 42 -16.24 -37.38 -7.87
C LYS A 42 -16.31 -38.89 -8.08
N GLY A 43 -17.28 -39.54 -7.46
CA GLY A 43 -17.57 -40.96 -7.64
C GLY A 43 -18.70 -41.22 -8.64
N HIS A 44 -19.08 -42.50 -8.79
CA HIS A 44 -20.24 -42.89 -9.60
C HIS A 44 -21.53 -42.45 -8.88
N GLY A 45 -22.04 -41.26 -9.25
CA GLY A 45 -23.32 -40.73 -8.77
C GLY A 45 -23.25 -39.94 -7.46
N CYS A 46 -22.11 -39.88 -6.79
CA CYS A 46 -21.89 -39.10 -5.58
C CYS A 46 -20.69 -38.15 -5.72
N VAL A 47 -20.74 -37.01 -5.02
CA VAL A 47 -19.64 -36.06 -4.92
C VAL A 47 -19.38 -35.82 -3.43
N SER A 48 -18.19 -36.19 -2.96
CA SER A 48 -17.71 -35.92 -1.60
C SER A 48 -16.78 -34.71 -1.61
N PHE A 49 -16.82 -33.93 -0.53
CA PHE A 49 -15.91 -32.81 -0.28
C PHE A 49 -15.89 -32.50 1.21
N GLN A 50 -14.83 -31.83 1.66
CA GLN A 50 -14.73 -31.32 3.03
C GLN A 50 -15.13 -29.84 3.04
N PRO A 51 -16.27 -29.47 3.63
CA PRO A 51 -16.67 -28.06 3.73
C PRO A 51 -15.79 -27.32 4.74
N VAL A 52 -15.51 -26.04 4.49
CA VAL A 52 -14.77 -25.18 5.43
C VAL A 52 -15.61 -24.86 6.68
N ALA A 53 -16.93 -24.92 6.56
CA ALA A 53 -17.86 -24.83 7.69
C ALA A 53 -18.95 -25.89 7.55
N ALA A 54 -19.05 -26.79 8.52
CA ALA A 54 -20.15 -27.73 8.65
C ALA A 54 -21.41 -26.92 9.03
N ASP A 55 -22.47 -27.02 8.23
CA ASP A 55 -23.74 -26.27 8.37
C ASP A 55 -23.68 -24.76 8.11
N MET A 56 -23.47 -24.38 6.85
CA MET A 56 -23.77 -23.03 6.38
C MET A 56 -25.26 -22.89 6.07
N ALA A 57 -26.00 -22.18 6.92
CA ALA A 57 -27.45 -22.02 6.79
C ALA A 57 -27.91 -21.10 5.62
N ASP A 58 -27.04 -20.24 5.07
CA ASP A 58 -27.42 -19.28 4.02
C ASP A 58 -26.33 -19.09 2.96
N THR A 59 -26.76 -18.94 1.70
CA THR A 59 -25.89 -18.71 0.53
C THR A 59 -25.14 -17.37 0.64
N LYS A 60 -25.69 -16.36 1.34
CA LYS A 60 -25.00 -15.09 1.54
C LYS A 60 -23.79 -15.23 2.48
N THR A 61 -23.91 -16.03 3.53
CA THR A 61 -22.80 -16.31 4.45
C THR A 61 -21.68 -17.07 3.74
N ALA A 62 -22.01 -18.04 2.89
CA ALA A 62 -21.01 -18.74 2.08
C ALA A 62 -20.30 -17.81 1.09
N ARG A 63 -21.02 -16.88 0.46
CA ARG A 63 -20.43 -15.83 -0.40
C ARG A 63 -19.52 -14.89 0.39
N ALA A 64 -19.92 -14.50 1.58
CA ALA A 64 -19.10 -13.65 2.44
C ALA A 64 -17.81 -14.37 2.84
N ILE A 65 -17.89 -15.64 3.25
CA ILE A 65 -16.72 -16.45 3.62
C ILE A 65 -15.79 -16.68 2.42
N ALA A 66 -16.36 -16.89 1.22
CA ALA A 66 -15.59 -16.94 -0.02
C ALA A 66 -14.83 -15.62 -0.31
N LEU A 67 -15.48 -14.48 -0.06
CA LEU A 67 -14.88 -13.16 -0.25
C LEU A 67 -13.80 -12.87 0.81
N PHE A 68 -14.03 -13.25 2.06
CA PHE A 68 -13.08 -13.13 3.18
C PHE A 68 -12.08 -14.29 3.23
N SER A 69 -11.88 -15.01 2.12
CA SER A 69 -10.90 -16.09 2.08
C SER A 69 -9.53 -15.58 2.54
N PRO A 70 -8.73 -16.41 3.23
CA PRO A 70 -7.43 -15.99 3.72
C PRO A 70 -6.53 -15.39 2.62
N ALA A 71 -6.60 -15.92 1.39
CA ALA A 71 -5.90 -15.37 0.23
C ALA A 71 -6.31 -13.93 -0.10
N ASN A 72 -7.62 -13.63 -0.07
CA ASN A 72 -8.12 -12.27 -0.30
C ASN A 72 -7.73 -11.31 0.83
N VAL A 73 -7.70 -11.80 2.08
CA VAL A 73 -7.24 -11.03 3.23
C VAL A 73 -5.76 -10.69 3.11
N LEU A 74 -4.90 -11.66 2.77
CA LEU A 74 -3.48 -11.43 2.55
C LEU A 74 -3.23 -10.44 1.43
N ALA A 75 -3.92 -10.60 0.28
CA ALA A 75 -3.82 -9.67 -0.84
C ALA A 75 -4.22 -8.23 -0.45
N LEU A 76 -5.26 -8.07 0.38
CA LEU A 76 -5.67 -6.77 0.89
C LEU A 76 -4.63 -6.17 1.83
N VAL A 77 -4.08 -6.96 2.76
CA VAL A 77 -3.04 -6.50 3.70
C VAL A 77 -1.78 -6.09 2.94
N GLU A 78 -1.33 -6.87 1.96
CA GLU A 78 -0.18 -6.50 1.12
C GLU A 78 -0.41 -5.20 0.34
N ALA A 79 -1.63 -4.99 -0.17
CA ALA A 79 -1.99 -3.76 -0.86
C ALA A 79 -1.96 -2.55 0.09
N LEU A 80 -2.40 -2.72 1.33
CA LEU A 80 -2.33 -1.69 2.37
C LEU A 80 -0.88 -1.39 2.76
N GLU A 81 -0.05 -2.41 2.97
CA GLU A 81 1.38 -2.25 3.28
C GLU A 81 2.11 -1.48 2.15
N LYS A 82 1.84 -1.81 0.88
CA LYS A 82 2.40 -1.07 -0.28
C LYS A 82 1.88 0.36 -0.38
N ALA A 83 0.60 0.59 -0.08
CA ALA A 83 0.04 1.94 -0.09
C ALA A 83 0.69 2.82 0.98
N GLN A 84 0.90 2.28 2.18
CA GLN A 84 1.58 2.98 3.27
C GLN A 84 3.03 3.32 2.90
N GLN A 85 3.78 2.34 2.38
CA GLN A 85 5.17 2.59 1.92
C GLN A 85 5.24 3.71 0.87
N ARG A 86 4.28 3.77 -0.05
CA ARG A 86 4.22 4.83 -1.06
C ARG A 86 3.90 6.20 -0.45
N ILE A 87 3.05 6.25 0.58
CA ILE A 87 2.78 7.49 1.32
C ILE A 87 4.05 7.97 2.01
N ASP A 88 4.73 7.09 2.73
CA ASP A 88 5.97 7.41 3.45
C ASP A 88 7.08 7.91 2.48
N GLU A 89 7.20 7.28 1.30
CA GLU A 89 8.13 7.74 0.25
C GLU A 89 7.76 9.14 -0.26
N LEU A 90 6.48 9.39 -0.52
CA LEU A 90 6.02 10.70 -1.00
C LEU A 90 6.24 11.79 0.04
N GLU A 91 5.94 11.53 1.31
CA GLU A 91 6.19 12.46 2.42
C GLU A 91 7.68 12.76 2.58
N SER A 92 8.54 11.75 2.46
CA SER A 92 10.00 11.95 2.47
C SER A 92 10.48 12.83 1.29
N ARG A 93 9.90 12.62 0.10
CA ARG A 93 10.21 13.42 -1.08
C ARG A 93 9.72 14.85 -0.96
N THR A 94 8.54 15.10 -0.39
CA THR A 94 8.05 16.47 -0.16
C THR A 94 8.93 17.21 0.82
N VAL A 95 9.33 16.57 1.94
CA VAL A 95 10.26 17.17 2.91
C VAL A 95 11.61 17.48 2.26
N THR A 96 12.10 16.62 1.37
CA THR A 96 13.34 16.88 0.63
C THR A 96 13.20 18.04 -0.36
N ALA A 97 12.08 18.12 -1.07
CA ALA A 97 11.79 19.20 -2.01
C ALA A 97 11.67 20.56 -1.31
N GLU A 98 11.01 20.61 -0.14
CA GLU A 98 10.91 21.82 0.68
C GLU A 98 12.29 22.30 1.13
N LYS A 99 13.13 21.40 1.66
CA LYS A 99 14.52 21.74 2.05
C LYS A 99 15.35 22.26 0.89
N LEU A 100 15.24 21.63 -0.29
CA LEU A 100 15.93 22.09 -1.49
C LEU A 100 15.45 23.49 -1.88
N GLN A 101 14.13 23.72 -1.88
CA GLN A 101 13.56 25.03 -2.18
C GLN A 101 14.01 26.11 -1.20
N GLU A 102 14.01 25.82 0.10
CA GLU A 102 14.50 26.74 1.14
C GLU A 102 15.99 27.05 0.96
N SER A 103 16.81 26.05 0.65
CA SER A 103 18.24 26.24 0.40
C SER A 103 18.51 27.10 -0.83
N ALA A 104 17.76 26.90 -1.91
CA ALA A 104 17.85 27.68 -3.13
C ALA A 104 17.39 29.13 -2.91
N ASN A 105 16.29 29.32 -2.17
CA ASN A 105 15.81 30.65 -1.78
C ASN A 105 16.87 31.39 -0.93
N ARG A 106 17.47 30.72 0.07
CA ARG A 106 18.53 31.29 0.90
C ARG A 106 19.75 31.70 0.07
N ALA A 107 20.24 30.81 -0.79
CA ALA A 107 21.39 31.08 -1.65
C ALA A 107 21.13 32.26 -2.60
N GLY A 108 19.93 32.32 -3.18
CA GLY A 108 19.50 33.43 -4.02
C GLY A 108 19.48 34.76 -3.27
N LEU A 109 18.90 34.79 -2.06
CA LEU A 109 18.91 35.98 -1.20
C LEU A 109 20.33 36.45 -0.90
N THR A 110 21.25 35.54 -0.55
CA THR A 110 22.67 35.85 -0.34
C THR A 110 23.34 36.40 -1.60
N ALA A 111 22.99 35.89 -2.78
CA ALA A 111 23.51 36.37 -4.06
C ALA A 111 22.84 37.66 -4.59
N GLY A 112 21.88 38.22 -3.84
CA GLY A 112 21.17 39.45 -4.20
C GLY A 112 19.92 39.26 -5.07
N TRP A 113 19.45 38.01 -5.23
CA TRP A 113 18.16 37.70 -5.84
C TRP A 113 17.05 37.71 -4.78
N ASN A 114 16.03 38.55 -5.00
CA ASN A 114 14.84 38.64 -4.15
C ASN A 114 13.61 38.28 -5.01
N LEU A 115 12.97 37.15 -4.71
CA LEU A 115 11.75 36.72 -5.39
C LEU A 115 10.60 37.68 -5.04
N GLY A 116 10.09 38.44 -6.00
CA GLY A 116 8.91 39.31 -5.84
C GLY A 116 9.14 40.83 -5.90
N LEU A 117 10.36 41.31 -6.16
CA LEU A 117 10.60 42.70 -6.57
C LEU A 117 10.68 42.78 -8.11
N ASP A 118 10.00 43.76 -8.70
CA ASP A 118 9.84 43.94 -10.16
C ASP A 118 11.14 43.72 -10.94
N ASN A 119 11.19 42.60 -11.66
CA ASN A 119 12.15 42.30 -12.73
C ASN A 119 13.64 42.54 -12.37
N ASN A 120 14.09 42.09 -11.19
CA ASN A 120 15.50 42.13 -10.79
C ASN A 120 16.36 41.06 -11.53
N ASN A 121 16.45 41.21 -12.84
CA ASN A 121 17.21 40.35 -13.74
C ASN A 121 18.71 40.33 -13.40
N ASP A 122 19.22 41.43 -12.83
CA ASP A 122 20.61 41.53 -12.34
C ASP A 122 20.88 40.62 -11.15
N GLY A 123 19.97 40.58 -10.16
CA GLY A 123 20.04 39.66 -9.04
C GLY A 123 19.96 38.20 -9.49
N PHE A 124 19.10 37.90 -10.46
CA PHE A 124 19.00 36.57 -11.06
C PHE A 124 20.31 36.16 -11.77
N ASN A 125 20.88 37.03 -12.61
CA ASN A 125 22.14 36.76 -13.31
C ASN A 125 23.32 36.57 -12.34
N LYS A 126 23.37 37.33 -11.23
CA LYS A 126 24.37 37.15 -10.17
C LYS A 126 24.23 35.79 -9.48
N CYS A 127 23.01 35.39 -9.16
CA CYS A 127 22.73 34.07 -8.59
C CYS A 127 23.14 32.94 -9.55
N LEU A 128 22.85 33.08 -10.85
CA LEU A 128 23.23 32.10 -11.88
C LEU A 128 24.75 31.97 -12.00
N ALA A 129 25.47 33.10 -12.00
CA ALA A 129 26.94 33.13 -12.06
C ALA A 129 27.58 32.49 -10.81
N ALA A 130 27.03 32.74 -9.62
CA ALA A 130 27.47 32.09 -8.38
C ALA A 130 27.26 30.58 -8.41
N HIS A 131 26.16 30.11 -9.00
CA HIS A 131 25.91 28.67 -9.19
C HIS A 131 26.89 28.04 -10.19
N ALA A 132 27.15 28.71 -11.32
CA ALA A 132 28.08 28.24 -12.35
C ALA A 132 29.55 28.22 -11.87
N ALA A 133 29.93 29.11 -10.97
CA ALA A 133 31.26 29.13 -10.35
C ALA A 133 31.47 28.00 -9.31
N GLY A 134 30.42 27.22 -8.99
CA GLY A 134 30.40 26.25 -7.92
C GLY A 134 30.27 26.94 -6.57
N ILE A 135 29.13 26.78 -5.90
CA ILE A 135 28.94 27.25 -4.53
C ILE A 135 29.90 26.46 -3.65
N LYS A 136 31.02 27.07 -3.25
CA LYS A 136 31.88 26.53 -2.20
C LYS A 136 31.13 26.68 -0.88
N VAL A 137 30.56 25.57 -0.41
CA VAL A 137 30.15 25.46 0.99
C VAL A 137 31.46 25.32 1.78
N GLU A 138 31.97 26.42 2.31
CA GLU A 138 33.01 26.37 3.34
C GLU A 138 32.37 25.68 4.55
N ALA A 139 32.86 24.48 4.88
CA ALA A 139 32.45 23.77 6.07
C ALA A 139 33.00 24.51 7.29
N GLU A 140 32.12 24.95 8.19
CA GLU A 140 32.45 25.33 9.57
C GLU A 140 32.67 24.09 10.43
#